data_AF-A0A1F2SSQ7-F1
#
_entry.id   AF-A0A1F2SSQ7-F1
#
_cell.length_a   1.000
_cell.length_b   1.000
_cell.length_c   1.000
_cell.angle_alpha   90.00
_cell.angle_beta   90.00
_cell.angle_gamma   90.00
#
_symmetry.space_group_name_H-M   'P 1'
#
loop_
_entity.id
_entity.type
_entity.pdbx_description
1 polymer ?
#
loop_
_entity_poly.entity_id
_entity_poly.type
_entity_poly.pdbx_seq_one_letter_code
_entity_poly.pdbx_strand_id
1 'polypeptide(L)'
;MWLRLRGPAGRHELRHLLRPPRWEDWRDYERSLRSTVETVENDGQEAMRFDSRAMEAAAELYDRLFRSAEGYHGSQNGCVTAEMIPLPHKEMVVRGLGDVAPATEEETAGEPGAESLFSLDADTVEVALQATRSGKKFRNLAHVFRAPTAADHVEYSRISAQALYVRGSKTLKSILPPRLPGLVALYDRLIQQVRGYGVAGQPLGERAAIVQHMDPLHKKAAVQTLFEE
;
A
#
# COMPACT_ATOMS: atom_id res chain seq x y z
N MET A 1 -8.93 13.68 6.56
CA MET A 1 -7.71 13.13 7.18
C MET A 1 -6.57 14.10 6.94
N TRP A 2 -5.87 14.50 7.99
CA TRP A 2 -4.74 15.43 7.89
C TRP A 2 -3.44 14.65 7.73
N LEU A 3 -2.66 14.96 6.70
CA LEU A 3 -1.29 14.46 6.54
C LEU A 3 -0.31 15.59 6.79
N ARG A 4 0.79 15.26 7.46
CA ARG A 4 1.85 16.20 7.80
C ARG A 4 3.09 15.82 7.00
N LEU A 5 3.61 16.78 6.24
CA LEU A 5 4.92 16.68 5.63
C LEU A 5 5.87 17.62 6.37
N ARG A 6 7.05 17.12 6.73
CA ARG A 6 8.14 17.95 7.22
C ARG A 6 9.06 18.25 6.06
N GLY A 7 9.31 19.54 5.81
CA GLY A 7 10.27 19.98 4.83
C GLY A 7 11.71 19.61 5.22
N PRO A 8 12.68 19.79 4.30
CA PRO A 8 14.09 19.58 4.59
C PRO A 8 14.52 20.34 5.85
N ALA A 9 15.27 19.66 6.74
CA ALA A 9 15.71 20.17 8.04
C ALA A 9 14.59 20.58 9.02
N GLY A 10 13.33 20.17 8.79
CA GLY A 10 12.22 20.40 9.72
C GLY A 10 11.75 21.87 9.82
N ARG A 11 12.23 22.75 8.94
CA ARG A 11 11.97 24.20 9.00
C ARG A 11 10.55 24.61 8.59
N HIS A 12 9.86 23.75 7.84
CA HIS A 12 8.50 23.99 7.37
C HIS A 12 7.64 22.76 7.65
N GLU A 13 6.46 22.99 8.24
CA GLU A 13 5.41 21.97 8.40
C GLU A 13 4.31 22.27 7.38
N LEU A 14 4.09 21.34 6.46
CA LEU A 14 3.01 21.41 5.48
C LEU A 14 1.91 20.46 5.91
N ARG A 15 0.67 20.93 5.89
CA ARG A 15 -0.50 20.13 6.28
C ARG A 15 -1.45 19.99 5.12
N HIS A 16 -1.87 18.76 4.86
CA HIS A 16 -2.73 18.42 3.74
C HIS A 16 -3.99 17.73 4.26
N LEU A 17 -5.15 18.29 3.99
CA LEU A 17 -6.43 17.66 4.29
C LEU A 17 -6.92 16.91 3.05
N LEU A 18 -7.05 15.59 3.19
CA LEU A 18 -7.57 14.70 2.16
C LEU A 18 -8.86 14.02 2.62
N ARG A 19 -9.75 13.68 1.69
CA ARG A 19 -10.76 12.65 1.98
C ARG A 19 -10.10 11.28 2.13
N PRO A 20 -10.66 10.36 2.93
CA PRO A 20 -10.22 8.97 2.92
C PRO A 20 -10.29 8.36 1.51
N PRO A 21 -9.24 7.66 1.05
CA PRO A 21 -9.30 6.89 -0.19
C PRO A 21 -10.36 5.79 -0.09
N ARG A 22 -11.01 5.50 -1.21
CA ARG A 22 -11.92 4.37 -1.39
C ARG A 22 -11.24 3.27 -2.18
N TRP A 23 -11.89 2.12 -2.27
CA TRP A 23 -11.44 1.00 -3.10
C TRP A 23 -11.14 1.43 -4.55
N GLU A 24 -12.02 2.20 -5.17
CA GLU A 24 -11.86 2.63 -6.56
C GLU A 24 -10.63 3.53 -6.73
N ASP A 25 -10.34 4.38 -5.74
CA ASP A 25 -9.19 5.29 -5.79
C ASP A 25 -7.87 4.51 -5.84
N TRP A 26 -7.74 3.50 -4.96
CA TRP A 26 -6.56 2.65 -4.92
C TRP A 26 -6.43 1.74 -6.13
N ARG A 27 -7.55 1.20 -6.61
CA ARG A 27 -7.57 0.37 -7.82
C ARG A 27 -7.11 1.15 -9.04
N ASP A 28 -7.57 2.39 -9.19
CA ASP A 28 -7.17 3.26 -10.30
C ASP A 28 -5.72 3.71 -10.15
N TYR A 29 -5.27 4.03 -8.93
CA TYR A 29 -3.87 4.33 -8.63
C TYR A 29 -2.94 3.17 -9.04
N GLU A 30 -3.21 1.93 -8.60
CA GLU A 30 -2.42 0.76 -9.00
C GLU A 30 -2.48 0.51 -10.52
N ARG A 31 -3.60 0.81 -11.16
CA ARG A 31 -3.70 0.74 -12.63
C ARG A 31 -2.83 1.79 -13.31
N SER A 32 -2.71 2.99 -12.75
CA SER A 32 -1.85 4.05 -13.28
C SER A 32 -0.36 3.76 -13.03
N LEU A 33 -0.02 2.96 -12.01
CA LEU A 33 1.37 2.51 -11.75
C LEU A 33 1.95 1.61 -12.85
N ARG A 34 1.14 1.20 -13.86
CA ARG A 34 1.52 0.38 -15.03
C ARG A 34 3.01 0.44 -15.30
N SER A 35 3.70 -0.57 -14.79
CA SER A 35 5.12 -0.69 -14.96
C SER A 35 5.35 -1.50 -16.21
N THR A 36 6.08 -0.92 -17.14
CA THR A 36 6.49 -1.63 -18.35
C THR A 36 7.98 -1.81 -18.35
N VAL A 37 8.40 -3.04 -18.59
CA VAL A 37 9.81 -3.40 -18.78
C VAL A 37 10.00 -3.60 -20.28
N GLU A 38 10.85 -2.79 -20.88
CA GLU A 38 11.20 -2.91 -22.29
C GLU A 38 12.67 -3.32 -22.39
N THR A 39 12.95 -4.39 -23.15
CA THR A 39 14.33 -4.69 -23.55
C THR A 39 14.64 -3.86 -24.78
N VAL A 40 15.62 -2.97 -24.65
CA VAL A 40 16.08 -2.06 -25.70
C VAL A 40 17.53 -2.39 -26.01
N GLU A 41 17.87 -2.53 -27.28
CA GLU A 41 19.27 -2.65 -27.69
C GLU A 41 19.90 -1.24 -27.68
N ASN A 42 20.95 -1.06 -26.88
CA ASN A 42 21.71 0.18 -26.81
C ASN A 42 23.19 -0.16 -27.03
N ASP A 43 23.78 0.36 -28.12
CA ASP A 43 25.18 0.10 -28.51
C ASP A 43 25.56 -1.41 -28.56
N GLY A 44 24.64 -2.26 -29.03
CA GLY A 44 24.85 -3.71 -29.14
C GLY A 44 24.74 -4.47 -27.81
N GLN A 45 24.34 -3.80 -26.72
CA GLN A 45 24.02 -4.41 -25.44
C GLN A 45 22.52 -4.35 -25.16
N GLU A 46 21.95 -5.44 -24.64
CA GLU A 46 20.57 -5.44 -24.16
C GLU A 46 20.48 -4.64 -22.85
N ALA A 47 19.72 -3.55 -22.86
CA ALA A 47 19.39 -2.76 -21.70
C ALA A 47 17.91 -2.93 -21.33
N MET A 48 17.61 -3.13 -20.04
CA MET A 48 16.24 -3.13 -19.54
C MET A 48 15.84 -1.72 -19.13
N ARG A 49 14.82 -1.17 -19.78
CA ARG A 49 14.21 0.10 -19.40
C ARG A 49 12.96 -0.17 -18.57
N PHE A 50 12.94 0.36 -17.34
CA PHE A 50 11.78 0.39 -16.48
C PHE A 50 11.08 1.73 -16.61
N ASP A 51 9.88 1.73 -17.17
CA ASP A 51 9.03 2.92 -17.19
C ASP A 51 7.95 2.76 -16.11
N SER A 52 7.99 3.64 -15.11
CA SER A 52 7.02 3.70 -14.01
C SER A 52 6.46 5.10 -13.91
N ARG A 53 5.13 5.20 -13.99
CA ARG A 53 4.38 6.47 -13.90
C ARG A 53 3.99 6.79 -12.46
N ALA A 54 4.88 6.49 -11.51
CA ALA A 54 4.57 6.54 -10.08
C ALA A 54 4.21 7.96 -9.62
N MET A 55 4.95 8.96 -10.10
CA MET A 55 4.72 10.36 -9.74
C MET A 55 3.41 10.89 -10.33
N GLU A 56 3.09 10.56 -11.59
CA GLU A 56 1.83 10.94 -12.23
C GLU A 56 0.64 10.25 -11.56
N ALA A 57 0.73 8.95 -11.29
CA ALA A 57 -0.30 8.19 -10.60
C ALA A 57 -0.58 8.77 -9.21
N ALA A 58 0.48 9.15 -8.49
CA ALA A 58 0.35 9.80 -7.19
C ALA A 58 -0.29 11.19 -7.30
N ALA A 59 0.08 11.99 -8.30
CA ALA A 59 -0.54 13.29 -8.53
C ALA A 59 -2.05 13.15 -8.83
N GLU A 60 -2.43 12.23 -9.71
CA GLU A 60 -3.84 11.95 -10.06
C GLU A 60 -4.66 11.47 -8.86
N LEU A 61 -4.09 10.62 -8.01
CA LEU A 61 -4.73 10.18 -6.77
C LEU A 61 -4.86 11.36 -5.79
N TYR A 62 -3.78 12.11 -5.58
CA TYR A 62 -3.77 13.27 -4.68
C TYR A 62 -4.86 14.28 -5.06
N ASP A 63 -4.95 14.65 -6.34
CA ASP A 63 -5.90 15.65 -6.83
C ASP A 63 -7.36 15.23 -6.59
N ARG A 64 -7.67 13.94 -6.77
CA ARG A 64 -8.99 13.36 -6.43
C ARG A 64 -9.32 13.38 -4.93
N LEU A 65 -8.30 13.29 -4.09
CA LEU A 65 -8.47 13.23 -2.64
C LEU A 65 -8.43 14.60 -1.98
N PHE A 66 -7.85 15.60 -2.66
CA PHE A 66 -7.56 16.91 -2.11
C PHE A 66 -8.80 17.63 -1.59
N ARG A 67 -8.65 18.25 -0.41
CA ARG A 67 -9.65 19.16 0.18
C ARG A 67 -9.05 20.53 0.48
N SER A 68 -7.90 20.56 1.13
CA SER A 68 -7.15 21.80 1.40
C SER A 68 -5.69 21.51 1.75
N ALA A 69 -4.86 22.55 1.72
CA ALA A 69 -3.49 22.50 2.24
C ALA A 69 -3.11 23.81 2.94
N GLU A 70 -2.22 23.70 3.93
CA GLU A 70 -1.69 24.80 4.74
C GLU A 70 -0.16 24.78 4.73
N GLY A 71 0.46 25.95 4.96
CA GLY A 71 1.91 26.11 5.04
C GLY A 71 2.59 26.52 3.73
N TYR A 72 1.83 26.74 2.65
CA TYR A 72 2.35 27.26 1.38
C TYR A 72 2.22 28.79 1.31
N HIS A 73 3.31 29.47 0.96
CA HIS A 73 3.26 30.90 0.61
C HIS A 73 2.90 31.05 -0.87
N GLY A 74 1.94 31.93 -1.20
CA GLY A 74 1.67 32.32 -2.59
C GLY A 74 0.23 32.19 -3.10
N SER A 75 -0.77 31.86 -2.27
CA SER A 75 -2.17 31.93 -2.71
C SER A 75 -2.66 33.37 -2.74
N GLN A 76 -2.86 33.91 -3.95
CA GLN A 76 -3.69 35.10 -4.11
C GLN A 76 -5.08 34.74 -3.54
N ASN A 77 -5.50 35.45 -2.49
CA ASN A 77 -6.72 35.20 -1.69
C ASN A 77 -6.65 34.10 -0.61
N GLY A 78 -5.46 33.58 -0.27
CA GLY A 78 -5.30 32.66 0.88
C GLY A 78 -5.77 31.23 0.65
N CYS A 79 -6.35 30.90 -0.51
CA CYS A 79 -6.81 29.55 -0.84
C CYS A 79 -5.78 28.78 -1.68
N VAL A 80 -5.26 27.68 -1.15
CA VAL A 80 -4.34 26.79 -1.88
C VAL A 80 -5.16 25.73 -2.62
N THR A 81 -5.02 25.67 -3.95
CA THR A 81 -5.66 24.63 -4.77
C THR A 81 -4.72 23.45 -5.03
N ALA A 82 -5.25 22.32 -5.51
CA ALA A 82 -4.46 21.12 -5.76
C ALA A 82 -3.38 21.35 -6.84
N GLU A 83 -3.67 22.17 -7.84
CA GLU A 83 -2.79 22.49 -8.97
C GLU A 83 -1.56 23.29 -8.53
N MET A 84 -1.67 24.03 -7.42
CA MET A 84 -0.57 24.81 -6.86
C MET A 84 0.43 23.97 -6.07
N ILE A 85 0.08 22.72 -5.73
CA ILE A 85 0.93 21.85 -4.93
C ILE A 85 2.02 21.22 -5.81
N PRO A 86 3.32 21.35 -5.44
CA PRO A 86 4.40 20.73 -6.18
C PRO A 86 4.24 19.21 -6.30
N LEU A 87 4.56 18.66 -7.48
CA LEU A 87 4.48 17.22 -7.74
C LEU A 87 5.19 16.35 -6.68
N PRO A 88 6.43 16.67 -6.23
CA PRO A 88 7.09 15.88 -5.20
C PRO A 88 6.31 15.85 -3.87
N HIS A 89 5.60 16.94 -3.52
CA HIS A 89 4.78 16.96 -2.31
C HIS A 89 3.55 16.07 -2.46
N LYS A 90 2.88 16.11 -3.63
CA LYS A 90 1.75 15.20 -3.92
C LYS A 90 2.19 13.74 -3.77
N GLU A 91 3.34 13.39 -4.34
CA GLU A 91 3.93 12.06 -4.22
C GLU A 91 4.20 11.67 -2.77
N MET A 92 4.85 12.54 -1.99
CA MET A 92 5.13 12.29 -0.57
C MET A 92 3.84 12.08 0.23
N VAL A 93 2.80 12.87 -0.02
CA VAL A 93 1.49 12.72 0.64
C VAL A 93 0.88 11.36 0.30
N VAL A 94 0.89 10.95 -0.97
CA VAL A 94 0.33 9.66 -1.39
C VAL A 94 1.15 8.48 -0.87
N ARG A 95 2.48 8.57 -0.86
CA ARG A 95 3.33 7.57 -0.20
C ARG A 95 2.98 7.44 1.28
N GLY A 96 2.79 8.57 1.99
CA GLY A 96 2.32 8.57 3.37
C GLY A 96 0.89 8.02 3.56
N LEU A 97 0.06 8.00 2.51
CA LEU A 97 -1.23 7.30 2.54
C LEU A 97 -1.09 5.78 2.45
N GLY A 98 0.04 5.27 1.97
CA GLY A 98 0.30 3.84 1.81
C GLY A 98 1.37 3.30 2.72
N ASP A 99 1.82 4.08 3.72
CA ASP A 99 2.88 3.68 4.63
C ASP A 99 2.38 2.63 5.63
N VAL A 100 2.40 1.38 5.16
CA VAL A 100 2.04 0.17 5.88
C VAL A 100 3.12 -0.86 5.58
N ALA A 101 3.66 -1.49 6.61
CA ALA A 101 4.74 -2.46 6.49
C ALA A 101 4.56 -3.59 7.52
N PRO A 102 5.24 -4.73 7.35
CA PRO A 102 5.37 -5.74 8.40
C PRO A 102 5.91 -5.09 9.69
N ALA A 103 5.40 -5.54 10.84
CA ALA A 103 5.98 -5.19 12.13
C ALA A 103 7.40 -5.77 12.23
N THR A 104 8.30 -5.08 12.93
CA THR A 104 9.67 -5.56 13.15
C THR A 104 9.70 -6.64 14.22
N GLU A 105 10.72 -7.51 14.21
CA GLU A 105 10.91 -8.54 15.26
C GLU A 105 10.92 -7.95 16.67
N GLU A 106 11.50 -6.76 16.89
CA GLU A 106 11.45 -6.07 18.19
C GLU A 106 10.03 -5.66 18.63
N GLU A 107 9.09 -5.52 17.70
CA GLU A 107 7.71 -5.13 17.97
C GLU A 107 6.79 -6.37 18.17
N THR A 108 7.20 -7.53 17.66
CA THR A 108 6.51 -8.82 17.78
C THR A 108 7.12 -9.77 18.81
N ALA A 109 8.33 -9.47 19.31
CA ALA A 109 9.00 -10.27 20.33
C ALA A 109 8.17 -10.33 21.61
N GLY A 110 7.69 -11.54 21.94
CA GLY A 110 7.20 -11.89 23.27
C GLY A 110 8.34 -11.88 24.30
N GLU A 111 8.06 -12.35 25.52
CA GLU A 111 9.07 -12.36 26.57
C GLU A 111 10.36 -13.07 26.12
N PRO A 112 11.54 -12.45 26.33
CA PRO A 112 12.81 -13.04 25.92
C PRO A 112 13.04 -14.36 26.66
N GLY A 113 13.08 -15.48 25.92
CA GLY A 113 13.44 -16.80 26.44
C GLY A 113 12.52 -17.95 26.06
N ALA A 114 11.40 -17.71 25.37
CA ALA A 114 10.57 -18.78 24.82
C ALA A 114 11.03 -19.15 23.40
N GLU A 115 11.64 -20.33 23.22
CA GLU A 115 11.76 -20.94 21.89
C GLU A 115 10.34 -21.25 21.38
N SER A 116 9.78 -20.34 20.58
CA SER A 116 8.50 -20.56 19.93
C SER A 116 8.72 -21.51 18.75
N LEU A 117 8.45 -22.79 18.95
CA LEU A 117 8.40 -23.76 17.85
C LEU A 117 7.28 -23.37 16.87
N PHE A 118 7.51 -23.60 15.58
CA PHE A 118 6.48 -23.39 14.56
C PHE A 118 5.42 -24.51 14.65
N SER A 119 4.16 -24.15 14.91
CA SER A 119 3.05 -25.11 14.98
C SER A 119 2.62 -25.52 13.58
N LEU A 120 2.77 -26.79 13.24
CA LEU A 120 2.33 -27.34 11.94
C LEU A 120 0.81 -27.55 11.85
N ASP A 121 0.13 -27.51 12.99
CA ASP A 121 -1.31 -27.77 13.18
C ASP A 121 -2.08 -26.50 13.61
N ALA A 122 -1.47 -25.31 13.50
CA ALA A 122 -2.17 -24.08 13.77
C ALA A 122 -3.32 -23.85 12.77
N ASP A 123 -4.54 -23.76 13.28
CA ASP A 123 -5.73 -23.44 12.47
C ASP A 123 -5.74 -21.99 11.97
N THR A 124 -4.92 -21.13 12.58
CA THR A 124 -4.84 -19.70 12.29
C THR A 124 -3.42 -19.21 12.24
N VAL A 125 -3.16 -18.23 11.38
CA VAL A 125 -1.88 -17.54 11.26
C VAL A 125 -2.10 -16.06 11.55
N GLU A 126 -1.23 -15.49 12.38
CA GLU A 126 -1.28 -14.08 12.74
C GLU A 126 -0.17 -13.30 12.04
N VAL A 127 -0.55 -12.20 11.40
CA VAL A 127 0.37 -11.26 10.77
C VAL A 127 0.26 -9.92 11.49
N ALA A 128 1.39 -9.40 11.97
CA ALA A 128 1.46 -8.09 12.58
C ALA A 128 1.97 -7.04 11.60
N LEU A 129 1.25 -5.93 11.46
CA LEU A 129 1.65 -4.79 10.66
C LEU A 129 1.93 -3.56 11.54
N GLN A 130 2.61 -2.60 10.94
CA GLN A 130 2.75 -1.24 11.42
C GLN A 130 2.33 -0.26 10.32
N ALA A 131 1.81 0.90 10.72
CA ALA A 131 1.43 1.95 9.78
C ALA A 131 1.73 3.33 10.34
N THR A 132 2.10 4.27 9.47
CA THR A 132 2.19 5.69 9.84
C THR A 132 1.02 6.45 9.24
N ARG A 133 0.24 7.12 10.10
CA ARG A 133 -0.85 8.00 9.64
C ARG A 133 -0.76 9.33 10.36
N SER A 134 -0.80 10.42 9.60
CA SER A 134 -0.80 11.78 10.14
C SER A 134 0.41 12.09 11.05
N GLY A 135 1.56 11.44 10.81
CA GLY A 135 2.75 11.54 11.64
C GLY A 135 2.69 10.74 12.96
N LYS A 136 1.65 9.93 13.17
CA LYS A 136 1.53 8.99 14.29
C LYS A 136 1.81 7.58 13.78
N LYS A 137 2.72 6.87 14.46
CA LYS A 137 3.00 5.45 14.23
C LYS A 137 1.96 4.60 14.99
N PHE A 138 1.39 3.63 14.30
CA PHE A 138 0.50 2.60 14.83
C PHE A 138 1.24 1.28 14.71
N ARG A 139 1.41 0.59 15.83
CA ARG A 139 2.17 -0.67 15.94
C ARG A 139 1.21 -1.81 16.28
N ASN A 140 1.65 -3.04 16.04
CA ASN A 140 0.96 -4.27 16.42
C ASN A 140 -0.47 -4.33 15.87
N LEU A 141 -0.62 -3.90 14.62
CA LEU A 141 -1.85 -4.01 13.86
C LEU A 141 -2.00 -5.45 13.37
N ALA A 142 -2.60 -6.30 14.20
CA ALA A 142 -2.65 -7.74 13.95
C ALA A 142 -3.82 -8.12 13.02
N HIS A 143 -3.54 -9.02 12.09
CA HIS A 143 -4.48 -9.69 11.22
C HIS A 143 -4.42 -11.18 11.50
N VAL A 144 -5.55 -11.77 11.88
CA VAL A 144 -5.66 -13.21 12.13
C VAL A 144 -6.38 -13.84 10.95
N PHE A 145 -5.67 -14.72 10.26
CA PHE A 145 -6.14 -15.46 9.09
C PHE A 145 -6.42 -16.91 9.48
N ARG A 146 -7.33 -17.57 8.75
CA ARG A 146 -7.28 -19.04 8.72
C ARG A 146 -5.95 -19.49 8.11
N ALA A 147 -5.48 -20.67 8.49
CA ALA A 147 -4.32 -21.28 7.84
C ALA A 147 -4.51 -21.31 6.31
N PRO A 148 -3.53 -20.78 5.53
CA PRO A 148 -3.55 -20.89 4.08
C PRO A 148 -3.54 -22.35 3.62
N THR A 149 -4.33 -22.67 2.61
CA THR A 149 -4.29 -24.00 1.96
C THR A 149 -3.31 -24.00 0.79
N ALA A 150 -2.91 -25.19 0.31
CA ALA A 150 -2.11 -25.31 -0.91
C ALA A 150 -2.75 -24.58 -2.12
N ALA A 151 -4.09 -24.58 -2.21
CA ALA A 151 -4.80 -23.84 -3.26
C ALA A 151 -4.64 -22.32 -3.11
N ASP A 152 -4.61 -21.81 -1.88
CA ASP A 152 -4.37 -20.38 -1.62
C ASP A 152 -2.93 -19.99 -1.98
N HIS A 153 -1.93 -20.85 -1.73
CA HIS A 153 -0.54 -20.63 -2.17
C HIS A 153 -0.39 -20.59 -3.68
N VAL A 154 -1.04 -21.52 -4.40
CA VAL A 154 -1.05 -21.50 -5.88
C VAL A 154 -1.71 -20.23 -6.40
N GLU A 155 -2.81 -19.81 -5.78
CA GLU A 155 -3.50 -18.57 -6.16
C GLU A 155 -2.63 -17.33 -5.90
N TYR A 156 -1.97 -17.24 -4.74
CA TYR A 156 -1.03 -16.17 -4.43
C TYR A 156 0.11 -16.12 -5.45
N SER A 157 0.75 -17.27 -5.71
CA SER A 157 1.82 -17.40 -6.70
C SER A 157 1.36 -16.94 -8.09
N ARG A 158 0.14 -17.31 -8.49
CA ARG A 158 -0.47 -16.86 -9.76
C ARG A 158 -0.69 -15.35 -9.79
N ILE A 159 -1.10 -14.71 -8.70
CA ILE A 159 -1.26 -13.25 -8.62
C ILE A 159 0.10 -12.56 -8.70
N SER A 160 1.08 -13.07 -7.96
CA SER A 160 2.42 -12.47 -7.84
C SER A 160 3.30 -12.67 -9.07
N ALA A 161 3.15 -13.79 -9.80
CA ALA A 161 3.92 -14.11 -11.00
C ALA A 161 3.32 -13.54 -12.29
N GLN A 162 2.23 -12.77 -12.24
CA GLN A 162 1.61 -12.20 -13.43
C GLN A 162 2.54 -11.21 -14.13
N ALA A 163 2.91 -11.56 -15.37
CA ALA A 163 3.55 -10.69 -16.34
C ALA A 163 2.97 -11.01 -17.73
N LEU A 164 2.61 -9.97 -18.48
CA LEU A 164 2.11 -10.09 -19.85
C LEU A 164 3.22 -9.73 -20.83
N TYR A 165 3.60 -10.65 -21.70
CA TYR A 165 4.61 -10.41 -22.72
C TYR A 165 3.94 -9.96 -24.02
N VAL A 166 4.28 -8.75 -24.48
CA VAL A 166 3.84 -8.19 -25.75
C VAL A 166 5.06 -8.08 -26.66
N ARG A 167 5.08 -8.89 -27.72
CA ARG A 167 6.14 -8.87 -28.72
C ARG A 167 5.72 -7.97 -29.88
N GLY A 168 6.39 -6.82 -30.01
CA GLY A 168 6.30 -5.97 -31.20
C GLY A 168 7.29 -6.41 -32.28
N SER A 169 7.24 -5.77 -33.46
CA SER A 169 8.14 -6.08 -34.58
C SER A 169 9.62 -5.78 -34.30
N LYS A 170 9.95 -4.95 -33.30
CA LYS A 170 11.33 -4.55 -32.96
C LYS A 170 11.66 -4.55 -31.46
N THR A 171 10.68 -4.75 -30.57
CA THR A 171 10.87 -4.68 -29.11
C THR A 171 10.06 -5.74 -28.39
N LEU A 172 10.63 -6.29 -27.32
CA LEU A 172 9.93 -7.14 -26.35
C LEU A 172 9.53 -6.27 -25.16
N LYS A 173 8.24 -6.20 -24.88
CA LYS A 173 7.67 -5.41 -23.78
C LYS A 173 6.94 -6.31 -22.81
N SER A 174 7.36 -6.30 -21.55
CA SER A 174 6.66 -6.96 -20.45
C SER A 174 5.79 -5.94 -19.72
N ILE A 175 4.50 -6.20 -19.62
CA ILE A 175 3.53 -5.39 -18.88
C ILE A 175 3.24 -6.09 -17.57
N LEU A 176 3.42 -5.38 -16.46
CA LEU A 176 3.05 -5.87 -15.14
C LEU A 176 1.62 -5.41 -14.80
N PRO A 177 0.63 -6.32 -14.77
CA PRO A 177 -0.74 -5.95 -14.43
C PRO A 177 -0.88 -5.59 -12.94
N PRO A 178 -1.90 -4.81 -12.57
CA PRO A 178 -2.20 -4.51 -11.17
C PRO A 178 -2.53 -5.77 -10.38
N ARG A 179 -1.91 -5.92 -9.20
CA ARG A 179 -2.07 -7.11 -8.34
C ARG A 179 -3.10 -6.89 -7.23
N LEU A 180 -3.37 -5.63 -6.88
CA LEU A 180 -4.22 -5.26 -5.75
C LEU A 180 -5.60 -5.96 -5.74
N PRO A 181 -6.36 -6.08 -6.85
CA PRO A 181 -7.65 -6.79 -6.82
C PRO A 181 -7.54 -8.26 -6.42
N GLY A 182 -6.53 -8.97 -6.89
CA GLY A 182 -6.29 -10.37 -6.52
C GLY A 182 -5.93 -10.50 -5.04
N LEU A 183 -5.03 -9.64 -4.56
CA LEU A 183 -4.58 -9.64 -3.18
C LEU A 183 -5.70 -9.27 -2.20
N VAL A 184 -6.55 -8.29 -2.53
CA VAL A 184 -7.72 -7.93 -1.72
C VAL A 184 -8.73 -9.07 -1.67
N ALA A 185 -9.01 -9.74 -2.79
CA ALA A 185 -9.91 -10.88 -2.81
C ALA A 185 -9.38 -12.07 -1.99
N LEU A 186 -8.07 -12.30 -2.03
CA LEU A 186 -7.42 -13.32 -1.21
C LEU A 186 -7.49 -12.97 0.28
N TYR A 187 -7.18 -11.73 0.65
CA TYR A 187 -7.35 -11.23 2.02
C TYR A 187 -8.77 -11.46 2.53
N ASP A 188 -9.78 -11.02 1.78
CA ASP A 188 -11.17 -11.09 2.20
C ASP A 188 -11.61 -12.54 2.43
N ARG A 189 -11.07 -13.50 1.66
CA ARG A 189 -11.34 -14.92 1.85
C ARG A 189 -10.68 -15.51 3.10
N LEU A 190 -9.48 -15.04 3.44
CA LEU A 190 -8.65 -15.63 4.51
C LEU A 190 -8.90 -15.00 5.87
N ILE A 191 -9.27 -13.72 5.92
CA ILE A 191 -9.33 -12.96 7.17
C ILE A 191 -10.44 -13.46 8.10
N GLN A 192 -10.11 -13.61 9.38
CA GLN A 192 -11.04 -13.98 10.44
C GLN A 192 -11.22 -12.84 11.44
N GLN A 193 -10.13 -12.23 11.91
CA GLN A 193 -10.16 -11.19 12.93
C GLN A 193 -9.04 -10.17 12.69
N VAL A 194 -9.22 -8.95 13.23
CA VAL A 194 -8.15 -7.95 13.32
C VAL A 194 -8.08 -7.36 14.73
N ARG A 195 -6.91 -6.86 15.12
CA ARG A 195 -6.70 -6.14 16.39
C ARG A 195 -5.91 -4.86 16.15
N GLY A 196 -6.17 -3.85 16.97
CA GLY A 196 -5.57 -2.51 16.81
C GLY A 196 -6.26 -1.62 15.76
N TYR A 197 -7.33 -2.11 15.13
CA TYR A 197 -8.12 -1.35 14.14
C TYR A 197 -9.44 -0.85 14.71
N GLY A 198 -9.87 0.32 14.23
CA GLY A 198 -11.18 0.86 14.53
C GLY A 198 -11.68 1.86 13.49
N VAL A 199 -13.00 2.01 13.43
CA VAL A 199 -13.72 2.96 12.56
C VAL A 199 -14.59 3.84 13.43
N ALA A 200 -14.49 5.16 13.25
CA ALA A 200 -15.21 6.15 14.06
C ALA A 200 -15.03 5.95 15.58
N GLY A 201 -13.85 5.49 16.00
CA GLY A 201 -13.53 5.24 17.40
C GLY A 201 -14.02 3.90 17.96
N GLN A 202 -14.73 3.09 17.16
CA GLN A 202 -15.18 1.76 17.55
C GLN A 202 -14.22 0.68 17.03
N PRO A 203 -13.88 -0.35 17.84
CA PRO A 203 -13.08 -1.48 17.38
C PRO A 203 -13.71 -2.22 16.21
N LEU A 204 -12.88 -2.68 15.28
CA LEU A 204 -13.32 -3.46 14.12
C LEU A 204 -13.42 -4.96 14.50
N GLY A 205 -14.60 -5.41 14.94
CA GLY A 205 -14.76 -6.77 15.49
C GLY A 205 -15.24 -7.83 14.51
N GLU A 206 -16.19 -7.51 13.64
CA GLU A 206 -16.85 -8.51 12.77
C GLU A 206 -16.15 -8.64 11.42
N ARG A 207 -16.05 -9.88 10.89
CA ARG A 207 -15.46 -10.14 9.58
C ARG A 207 -16.07 -9.31 8.45
N ALA A 208 -17.39 -9.14 8.44
CA ALA A 208 -18.06 -8.32 7.43
C ALA A 208 -17.59 -6.85 7.47
N ALA A 209 -17.47 -6.29 8.68
CA ALA A 209 -16.93 -4.94 8.88
C ALA A 209 -15.44 -4.86 8.49
N ILE A 210 -14.65 -5.91 8.78
CA ILE A 210 -13.25 -6.03 8.34
C ILE A 210 -13.14 -5.96 6.82
N VAL A 211 -13.89 -6.80 6.11
CA VAL A 211 -13.89 -6.83 4.64
C VAL A 211 -14.34 -5.48 4.07
N GLN A 212 -15.36 -4.85 4.66
CA GLN A 212 -15.92 -3.61 4.15
C GLN A 212 -15.02 -2.38 4.39
N HIS A 213 -14.40 -2.28 5.57
CA HIS A 213 -13.76 -1.05 6.01
C HIS A 213 -12.22 -1.10 6.00
N MET A 214 -11.62 -2.28 5.91
CA MET A 214 -10.16 -2.38 5.87
C MET A 214 -9.62 -1.73 4.60
N ASP A 215 -8.62 -0.87 4.78
CA ASP A 215 -7.97 -0.17 3.68
C ASP A 215 -7.27 -1.18 2.74
N PRO A 216 -7.44 -1.07 1.41
CA PRO A 216 -6.88 -2.02 0.45
C PRO A 216 -5.36 -2.22 0.55
N LEU A 217 -4.60 -1.20 0.95
CA LEU A 217 -3.15 -1.35 1.10
C LEU A 217 -2.78 -2.15 2.35
N HIS A 218 -3.56 -2.06 3.43
CA HIS A 218 -3.39 -2.96 4.58
C HIS A 218 -3.74 -4.40 4.20
N LYS A 219 -4.82 -4.61 3.43
CA LYS A 219 -5.17 -5.95 2.93
C LYS A 219 -4.05 -6.55 2.11
N LYS A 220 -3.49 -5.75 1.18
CA LYS A 220 -2.34 -6.11 0.36
C LYS A 220 -1.12 -6.45 1.22
N ALA A 221 -0.70 -5.55 2.11
CA ALA A 221 0.47 -5.75 2.96
C ALA A 221 0.32 -7.02 3.81
N ALA A 222 -0.84 -7.23 4.45
CA ALA A 222 -1.07 -8.38 5.29
C ALA A 222 -1.00 -9.71 4.52
N VAL A 223 -1.56 -9.77 3.30
CA VAL A 223 -1.45 -10.96 2.44
C VAL A 223 -0.01 -11.19 1.98
N GLN A 224 0.71 -10.14 1.60
CA GLN A 224 2.10 -10.30 1.19
C GLN A 224 2.93 -10.85 2.35
N THR A 225 2.80 -10.29 3.55
CA THR A 225 3.50 -10.81 4.74
C THR A 225 3.11 -12.24 5.04
N LEU A 226 1.82 -12.60 4.95
CA LEU A 226 1.35 -13.98 5.20
C LEU A 226 2.01 -15.04 4.30
N PHE A 227 2.40 -14.68 3.07
CA PHE A 227 2.93 -15.63 2.09
C PHE A 227 4.42 -15.44 1.78
N GLU A 228 5.05 -14.40 2.32
CA GLU A 228 6.47 -14.08 2.14
C GLU A 228 7.33 -14.39 3.39
N GLU A 229 6.71 -14.80 4.50
CA GLU A 229 7.37 -15.49 5.64
C GLU A 229 7.88 -16.89 5.26
#